data_AF-A0A699TNS8-F1
#
_entry.id   AF-A0A699TNS8-F1
#
_cell.length_a   1.000
_cell.length_b   1.000
_cell.length_c   1.000
_cell.angle_alpha   90.00
_cell.angle_beta   90.00
_cell.angle_gamma   90.00
#
_symmetry.space_group_name_H-M   'P 1'
#
loop_
_entity.id
_entity.type
_entity.pdbx_description
1 polymer ?
#
loop_
_entity_poly.entity_id
_entity_poly.type
_entity_poly.pdbx_seq_one_letter_code
_entity_poly.pdbx_strand_id
1 'polypeptide(L)'
;MVKSSHGDTSFFLTYGTEAVIPAKIGMPTYRTTAVDAVNNDEELRLNLDLLEERRELAAINEARSKSKMTKYYNSRVRGVAFQPGDFVYRSNDASHAAAGGKLGLK
;
A
#
# COMPACT_ATOMS: atom_id res chain seq x y z
N MET A 1 -3.30 -1.83 -12.43
CA MET A 1 -3.57 -2.14 -11.01
C MET A 1 -2.39 -1.69 -10.16
N VAL A 2 -2.65 -1.05 -9.02
CA VAL A 2 -1.64 -0.83 -7.99
C VAL A 2 -1.36 -2.18 -7.32
N LYS A 3 -0.10 -2.60 -7.31
CA LYS A 3 0.35 -3.81 -6.63
C LYS A 3 0.85 -3.44 -5.24
N SER A 4 0.56 -4.27 -4.25
CA SER A 4 1.14 -4.14 -2.92
C SER A 4 2.66 -4.37 -2.95
N SER A 5 3.36 -4.17 -1.84
CA SER A 5 4.81 -4.44 -1.74
C SER A 5 5.22 -5.87 -2.09
N HIS A 6 4.26 -6.78 -2.24
CA HIS A 6 4.46 -8.21 -2.50
C HIS A 6 4.16 -8.63 -3.92
N GLY A 7 3.71 -7.71 -4.77
CA GLY A 7 3.38 -8.01 -6.16
C GLY A 7 1.94 -8.47 -6.39
N ASP A 8 1.20 -8.85 -5.34
CA ASP A 8 -0.23 -9.16 -5.41
C ASP A 8 -1.07 -7.87 -5.44
N THR A 9 -2.18 -7.92 -6.20
CA THR A 9 -3.16 -6.83 -6.23
C THR A 9 -4.06 -6.88 -4.99
N SER A 10 -4.57 -5.71 -4.57
CA SER A 10 -5.52 -5.64 -3.46
C SER A 10 -6.80 -6.45 -3.73
N PHE A 11 -7.21 -6.57 -4.99
CA PHE A 11 -8.37 -7.36 -5.39
C PHE A 11 -8.11 -8.86 -5.16
N PHE A 12 -6.95 -9.36 -5.59
CA PHE A 12 -6.56 -10.75 -5.33
C PHE A 12 -6.54 -11.06 -3.83
N LEU A 13 -5.99 -10.17 -3.00
CA LEU A 13 -5.97 -10.36 -1.54
C LEU A 13 -7.37 -10.32 -0.90
N THR A 14 -8.34 -9.65 -1.54
CA THR A 14 -9.70 -9.55 -1.03
C THR A 14 -10.54 -10.75 -1.45
N TYR A 15 -10.45 -11.16 -2.71
CA TYR A 15 -11.37 -12.12 -3.34
C TYR A 15 -10.73 -13.47 -3.72
N GLY A 16 -9.43 -13.65 -3.52
CA GLY A 16 -8.70 -14.87 -3.87
C GLY A 16 -8.40 -15.04 -5.35
N THR A 17 -8.91 -14.17 -6.21
CA THR A 17 -8.75 -14.25 -7.66
C THR A 17 -8.45 -12.88 -8.23
N GLU A 18 -7.74 -12.82 -9.36
CA GLU A 18 -7.42 -11.56 -10.02
C GLU A 18 -8.66 -11.03 -10.75
N ALA A 19 -8.94 -9.73 -10.63
CA ALA A 19 -10.04 -9.11 -11.35
C ALA A 19 -9.80 -9.16 -12.87
N VAL A 20 -10.65 -9.91 -13.58
CA VAL A 20 -10.75 -9.79 -15.04
C VAL A 20 -11.73 -8.67 -15.35
N ILE A 21 -11.21 -7.50 -15.69
CA ILE A 21 -12.04 -6.37 -16.15
C ILE A 21 -12.57 -6.73 -17.54
N PRO A 22 -13.89 -6.83 -17.77
CA PRO A 22 -14.43 -7.04 -19.10
C PRO A 22 -14.10 -5.80 -19.97
N ALA A 23 -13.25 -5.99 -20.96
CA ALA A 23 -12.86 -4.96 -21.90
C ALA A 23 -14.00 -4.73 -22.92
N LYS A 24 -15.00 -3.93 -22.52
CA LYS A 24 -16.21 -3.57 -23.29
C LYS A 24 -17.07 -4.77 -23.72
N ILE A 25 -18.35 -4.71 -23.37
CA ILE A 25 -19.41 -5.63 -23.81
C ILE A 25 -19.50 -5.53 -25.34
N GLY A 26 -18.86 -6.44 -26.07
CA GLY A 26 -18.85 -6.45 -27.53
C GLY A 26 -18.28 -7.76 -28.05
N MET A 27 -19.18 -8.62 -28.54
CA MET A 27 -18.95 -9.98 -29.06
C MET A 27 -18.26 -10.96 -28.08
N PRO A 28 -18.77 -12.21 -27.96
CA PRO A 28 -18.08 -13.23 -27.19
C PRO A 28 -16.69 -13.46 -27.81
N THR A 29 -15.64 -13.19 -27.04
CA THR A 29 -14.26 -13.52 -27.40
C THR A 29 -13.95 -14.95 -27.01
N TYR A 30 -12.88 -15.55 -27.57
CA TYR A 30 -12.44 -16.91 -27.23
C TYR A 30 -12.31 -17.12 -25.71
N ARG A 31 -11.90 -16.07 -24.97
CA ARG A 31 -11.79 -16.09 -23.50
C ARG A 31 -13.13 -16.29 -22.79
N THR A 32 -14.23 -15.80 -23.36
CA THR A 32 -15.60 -16.01 -22.83
C THR A 32 -16.24 -17.29 -23.33
N THR A 33 -15.87 -17.81 -24.51
CA THR A 33 -16.46 -19.03 -25.07
C THR A 33 -15.81 -20.31 -24.57
N ALA A 34 -14.54 -20.24 -24.15
CA ALA A 34 -13.76 -21.37 -23.66
C ALA A 34 -13.74 -21.48 -22.12
N VAL A 35 -14.69 -20.85 -21.42
CA VAL A 35 -14.78 -20.94 -19.96
C VAL A 35 -15.29 -22.32 -19.57
N ASP A 36 -14.42 -23.11 -18.96
CA ASP A 36 -14.82 -24.34 -18.27
C ASP A 36 -15.26 -23.98 -16.85
N ALA A 37 -16.59 -23.92 -16.66
CA ALA A 37 -17.17 -23.55 -15.38
C ALA A 37 -16.83 -24.55 -14.26
N VAL A 38 -16.65 -25.83 -14.58
CA VAL A 38 -16.40 -26.88 -13.57
C VAL A 38 -14.96 -26.78 -13.07
N ASN A 39 -13.99 -26.67 -13.97
CA ASN A 39 -12.59 -26.51 -13.59
C ASN A 39 -12.35 -25.18 -12.86
N ASN A 40 -13.03 -24.10 -13.27
CA ASN A 40 -12.93 -22.79 -12.62
C ASN A 40 -13.48 -22.82 -11.19
N ASP A 41 -14.57 -23.55 -10.93
CA ASP A 41 -15.12 -23.71 -9.58
C ASP A 41 -14.15 -24.48 -8.66
N GLU A 42 -13.45 -25.50 -9.16
CA GLU A 42 -12.42 -26.20 -8.38
C GLU A 42 -11.20 -25.32 -8.10
N GLU A 43 -10.69 -24.60 -9.11
CA GLU A 43 -9.59 -23.64 -8.92
C GLU A 43 -9.98 -22.51 -7.97
N LEU A 44 -11.23 -22.05 -8.01
CA LEU A 44 -11.73 -21.01 -7.10
C LEU A 44 -11.70 -21.50 -5.65
N ARG A 45 -12.09 -22.75 -5.38
CA ARG A 45 -12.01 -23.35 -4.04
C ARG A 45 -10.57 -23.39 -3.54
N LEU A 46 -9.65 -23.89 -4.35
CA LEU A 46 -8.22 -23.92 -4.02
C LEU A 46 -7.66 -22.51 -3.74
N ASN A 47 -8.07 -21.52 -4.54
CA ASN A 47 -7.67 -20.14 -4.33
C ASN A 47 -8.20 -19.57 -3.02
N LEU A 48 -9.42 -19.91 -2.61
CA LEU A 48 -10.00 -19.50 -1.33
C LEU A 48 -9.28 -20.15 -0.15
N ASP A 49 -8.91 -21.43 -0.26
CA ASP A 49 -8.14 -22.13 0.77
C ASP A 49 -6.75 -21.49 0.97
N LEU A 50 -6.06 -21.15 -0.14
CA LEU A 50 -4.74 -20.52 -0.11
C LEU A 50 -4.76 -19.01 0.16
N LEU A 51 -5.95 -18.40 0.15
CA LEU A 51 -6.10 -16.96 0.31
C LEU A 51 -5.60 -16.49 1.67
N GLU A 52 -5.88 -17.26 2.72
CA GLU A 52 -5.49 -16.91 4.08
C GLU A 52 -3.96 -16.94 4.24
N GLU A 53 -3.29 -17.97 3.71
CA GLU A 53 -1.82 -18.05 3.72
C GLU A 53 -1.20 -16.86 3.00
N ARG A 54 -1.76 -16.46 1.85
CA ARG A 54 -1.29 -15.29 1.11
C ARG A 54 -1.52 -13.99 1.88
N ARG A 55 -2.64 -13.85 2.58
CA ARG A 55 -2.92 -12.68 3.44
C ARG A 55 -1.94 -12.60 4.60
N GLU A 56 -1.64 -13.71 5.25
CA GLU A 56 -0.64 -13.76 6.33
C GLU A 56 0.75 -13.37 5.82
N LEU A 57 1.18 -13.94 4.69
CA LEU A 57 2.45 -13.55 4.04
C LEU A 57 2.46 -12.07 3.64
N ALA A 58 1.34 -11.56 3.13
CA ALA A 58 1.14 -10.15 2.83
C ALA A 58 1.38 -9.28 4.08
N ALA A 59 0.75 -9.63 5.20
CA ALA A 59 0.88 -8.92 6.47
C ALA A 59 2.31 -8.97 7.04
N ILE A 60 2.98 -10.13 7.03
CA ILE A 60 4.36 -10.30 7.53
C ILE A 60 5.35 -9.43 6.76
N ASN A 61 5.33 -9.59 5.45
CA ASN A 61 5.69 -8.60 4.47
C ASN A 61 5.63 -7.12 4.82
N GLU A 62 4.39 -6.65 4.99
CA GLU A 62 4.09 -5.25 5.19
C GLU A 62 4.66 -4.77 6.52
N ALA A 63 4.52 -5.58 7.58
CA ALA A 63 5.13 -5.33 8.88
C ALA A 63 6.67 -5.24 8.77
N ARG A 64 7.31 -6.13 8.01
CA ARG A 64 8.76 -6.11 7.75
C ARG A 64 9.16 -4.83 7.01
N SER A 65 8.41 -4.44 5.97
CA SER A 65 8.67 -3.23 5.20
C SER A 65 8.54 -1.97 6.06
N LYS A 66 7.44 -1.86 6.82
CA LYS A 66 7.21 -0.79 7.80
C LYS A 66 8.32 -0.73 8.83
N SER A 67 8.69 -1.87 9.45
CA SER A 67 9.78 -1.93 10.43
C SER A 67 11.11 -1.47 9.85
N LYS A 68 11.44 -1.89 8.61
CA LYS A 68 12.66 -1.44 7.91
C LYS A 68 12.64 0.07 7.68
N MET A 69 11.52 0.62 7.26
CA MET A 69 11.33 2.06 7.06
C MET A 69 11.49 2.84 8.36
N THR A 70 10.82 2.40 9.43
CA THR A 70 10.91 3.00 10.76
C THR A 70 12.34 2.98 11.28
N LYS A 71 13.05 1.85 11.18
CA LYS A 71 14.47 1.76 11.59
C LYS A 71 15.35 2.74 10.80
N TYR A 72 15.17 2.81 9.48
CA TYR A 72 15.92 3.72 8.62
C TYR A 72 15.73 5.19 9.02
N TYR A 73 14.50 5.64 9.26
CA TYR A 73 14.25 7.02 9.69
C TYR A 73 14.71 7.27 11.13
N ASN A 74 14.36 6.40 12.08
CA ASN A 74 14.70 6.58 13.48
C ASN A 74 16.22 6.60 13.72
N SER A 75 17.00 5.82 12.96
CA SER A 75 18.47 5.87 13.04
C SER A 75 19.09 7.19 12.56
N ARG A 76 18.35 7.98 11.76
CA ARG A 76 18.82 9.25 11.19
C ARG A 76 18.29 10.47 11.92
N VAL A 77 17.17 10.32 12.63
CA VAL A 77 16.62 11.37 13.49
C VAL A 77 17.48 11.47 14.74
N ARG A 78 18.12 12.62 14.95
CA ARG A 78 18.70 12.95 16.24
C ARG A 78 17.58 13.44 17.14
N GLY A 79 17.38 12.79 18.29
CA GLY A 79 16.48 13.32 19.30
C GLY A 79 16.98 14.67 19.79
N VAL A 80 16.24 15.73 19.53
CA VAL A 80 16.50 17.07 20.09
C VAL A 80 15.35 17.37 21.05
N ALA A 81 15.70 17.63 22.31
CA ALA A 81 14.77 18.13 23.31
C ALA A 81 14.91 19.64 23.38
N PHE A 82 13.78 20.34 23.38
CA PHE A 82 13.72 21.81 23.50
C PHE A 82 13.10 22.18 24.84
N GLN A 83 13.63 23.22 25.47
CA GLN A 83 13.09 23.82 26.68
C GLN A 83 12.25 25.06 26.33
N PRO A 84 11.30 25.45 27.20
CA PRO A 84 10.61 26.73 27.05
C PRO A 84 11.62 27.89 26.99
N GLY A 85 11.58 28.65 25.90
CA GLY A 85 12.53 29.74 25.62
C GLY A 85 13.61 29.42 24.57
N ASP A 86 13.73 28.17 24.13
CA ASP A 86 14.64 27.81 23.05
C ASP A 86 14.14 28.33 21.69
N PHE A 87 15.02 29.01 20.95
CA PHE A 87 14.74 29.47 19.59
C PHE A 87 15.07 28.37 18.57
N VAL A 88 14.10 28.01 17.74
CA VAL A 88 14.26 26.96 16.72
C VAL A 88 13.86 27.52 15.36
N TYR A 89 14.72 27.34 14.37
CA TYR A 89 14.39 27.66 12.99
C TYR A 89 13.38 26.64 12.43
N ARG A 90 12.26 27.14 11.91
CA ARG A 90 11.23 26.33 11.25
C ARG A 90 11.11 26.77 9.79
N SER A 91 10.82 25.83 8.89
CA SER A 91 10.52 26.19 7.50
C SER A 91 9.18 26.94 7.40
N ASN A 92 9.11 27.93 6.51
CA ASN A 92 7.89 28.71 6.28
C ASN A 92 6.75 27.82 5.72
N ASP A 93 7.08 26.85 4.85
CA ASP A 93 6.09 25.91 4.27
C ASP A 93 5.37 25.08 5.34
N ALA A 94 6.07 24.69 6.40
CA ALA A 94 5.50 23.89 7.48
C ALA A 94 4.74 24.74 8.52
N SER A 95 4.83 26.07 8.48
CA SER A 95 4.33 26.95 9.54
C SER A 95 3.07 27.75 9.18
N HIS A 96 2.61 27.72 7.93
CA HIS A 96 1.44 28.48 7.44
C HIS A 96 1.46 29.98 7.82
N ALA A 97 2.64 30.53 8.14
CA ALA A 97 2.79 31.92 8.53
C ALA A 97 2.76 32.82 7.28
N ALA A 98 2.16 34.00 7.39
CA ALA A 98 2.24 35.02 6.34
C ALA A 98 3.72 35.32 6.05
N ALA A 99 4.06 35.51 4.77
CA ALA A 99 5.43 35.65 4.26
C ALA A 99 6.15 36.91 4.81
N GLY A 100 6.52 36.89 6.09
CA GLY A 100 7.28 37.92 6.78
C GLY A 100 8.76 37.54 6.80
N GLY A 101 9.42 37.61 5.65
CA GLY A 101 10.85 37.33 5.54
C GLY A 101 11.25 35.89 5.89
N LYS A 102 12.52 35.55 5.68
CA LYS A 102 13.02 34.17 5.80
C LYS A 102 13.02 33.63 7.23
N LEU A 103 12.80 34.47 8.25
CA LEU A 103 12.89 34.12 9.67
C LEU A 103 11.79 34.83 10.47
N GLY A 104 10.86 34.07 11.07
CA GLY A 104 9.85 34.59 11.99
C GLY A 104 10.10 34.09 13.41
N LEU A 105 10.20 35.01 14.36
CA LEU A 105 10.14 34.71 15.80
C LEU A 105 8.66 34.47 16.17
N LYS A 106 8.39 33.53 17.08
CA LYS A 106 7.12 33.47 17.80
C LYS A 106 7.32 33.93 19.22
#